data_AF-A0A3S4JEC5-F1
#
_entry.id   AF-A0A3S4JEC5-F1
#
_cell.length_a   1.000
_cell.length_b   1.000
_cell.length_c   1.000
_cell.angle_alpha   90.00
_cell.angle_beta   90.00
_cell.angle_gamma   90.00
#
_symmetry.space_group_name_H-M   'P 1'
#
loop_
_entity.id
_entity.type
_entity.pdbx_description
1 polymer ?
#
loop_
_entity_poly.entity_id
_entity_poly.type
_entity_poly.pdbx_seq_one_letter_code
_entity_poly.pdbx_strand_id
1 'polypeptide(L)' 'MKSISARKRTNEVTVPYPFKSAKEMLEYCNSTGLSLSGMVMQNELALHSKKEIEEYFGSRLADHAGLY' A
#
# COMPACT_ATOMS: atom_id res chain seq x y z
N MET A 1 19.92 -27.41 19.53
CA MET A 1 18.75 -26.53 19.42
C MET A 1 19.11 -25.11 19.86
N LYS A 2 18.92 -24.08 19.02
CA LYS A 2 18.83 -22.68 19.46
C LYS A 2 17.70 -22.02 18.68
N SER A 3 16.51 -21.99 19.26
CA SER A 3 15.32 -21.33 18.75
C SER A 3 15.45 -19.83 19.04
N ILE A 4 15.84 -19.04 18.04
CA ILE A 4 15.75 -17.58 18.12
C ILE A 4 14.36 -17.21 17.63
N SER A 5 13.44 -16.96 18.56
CA SER A 5 12.13 -16.39 18.27
C SER A 5 12.31 -14.91 17.93
N ALA A 6 12.37 -14.61 16.63
CA ALA A 6 12.39 -13.25 16.13
C ALA A 6 11.06 -12.58 16.48
N ARG A 7 11.09 -11.65 17.44
CA ARG A 7 9.93 -10.87 17.87
C ARG A 7 9.52 -9.93 16.72
N LYS A 8 8.61 -10.38 15.86
CA LYS A 8 7.98 -9.56 14.82
C LYS A 8 7.21 -8.45 15.51
N ARG A 9 7.73 -7.22 15.49
CA ARG A 9 6.97 -6.03 15.93
C ARG A 9 5.84 -5.84 14.92
N THR A 10 4.65 -6.31 15.23
CA THR A 10 3.43 -5.93 14.54
C THR A 10 3.06 -4.54 15.05
N ASN A 11 3.70 -3.51 14.48
CA ASN A 11 3.06 -2.21 14.46
C ASN A 11 1.80 -2.44 13.62
N GLU A 12 0.67 -2.70 14.27
CA GLU A 12 -0.63 -2.84 13.60
C GLU A 12 -1.02 -1.47 13.07
N VAL A 13 -0.41 -1.12 11.94
CA VAL A 13 -0.83 0.05 11.19
C VAL A 13 -2.19 -0.29 10.62
N THR A 14 -3.20 0.42 11.12
CA THR A 14 -4.57 0.32 10.67
C THR A 14 -4.69 1.14 9.40
N VAL A 15 -4.86 0.46 8.26
CA VAL A 15 -5.18 1.10 6.97
C VAL A 15 -6.70 1.10 6.76
N PRO A 16 -7.26 2.09 6.05
CA PRO A 16 -8.72 2.21 5.86
C PRO A 16 -9.36 1.05 5.10
N TYR A 17 -8.64 0.45 4.13
CA TYR A 17 -9.14 -0.64 3.30
C TYR A 17 -8.22 -1.87 3.37
N PRO A 18 -8.24 -2.61 4.49
CA PRO A 18 -7.43 -3.82 4.63
C PRO A 18 -8.06 -4.96 3.82
N PHE A 19 -7.28 -5.60 2.95
CA PHE A 19 -7.72 -6.77 2.20
C PHE A 19 -6.65 -7.88 2.24
N LYS A 20 -7.10 -9.13 2.32
CA LYS A 20 -6.26 -10.33 2.35
C LYS A 20 -6.46 -11.22 1.13
N SER A 21 -7.46 -10.92 0.31
CA SER A 21 -7.76 -11.64 -0.92
C SER A 21 -8.15 -10.68 -2.05
N ALA A 22 -7.97 -11.13 -3.29
CA ALA A 22 -8.44 -10.40 -4.47
C ALA A 22 -9.97 -10.22 -4.45
N LYS A 23 -10.71 -11.16 -3.84
CA LYS A 23 -12.16 -11.06 -3.70
C LYS A 23 -12.56 -9.89 -2.80
N GLU A 24 -11.97 -9.80 -1.61
CA GLU A 24 -12.19 -8.68 -0.68
C GLU A 24 -11.83 -7.34 -1.34
N MET A 25 -10.72 -7.30 -2.08
CA MET A 25 -10.32 -6.12 -2.84
C MET A 25 -11.40 -5.67 -3.83
N LEU A 26 -11.98 -6.61 -4.60
CA LEU A 26 -13.07 -6.30 -5.54
C LEU A 26 -14.36 -5.87 -4.83
N GLU A 27 -14.69 -6.49 -3.69
CA GLU A 27 -15.84 -6.11 -2.87
C GLU A 27 -15.70 -4.66 -2.36
N TYR A 28 -14.50 -4.23 -1.96
CA TYR A 28 -14.24 -2.84 -1.59
C TYR A 28 -14.37 -1.88 -2.78
N CYS A 29 -13.80 -2.22 -3.94
CA CYS A 29 -13.97 -1.42 -5.14
C CYS A 29 -15.46 -1.23 -5.48
N ASN A 30 -16.25 -2.31 -5.44
CA ASN A 30 -17.66 -2.28 -5.79
C ASN A 30 -18.52 -1.52 -4.77
N SER A 31 -18.21 -1.62 -3.47
CA SER A 31 -18.99 -0.97 -2.41
C SER A 31 -18.67 0.51 -2.23
N THR A 32 -17.40 0.91 -2.43
CA THR A 32 -16.95 2.30 -2.27
C THR A 32 -17.05 3.11 -3.56
N GLY A 33 -17.09 2.44 -4.72
CA GLY A 33 -16.99 3.08 -6.04
C GLY A 33 -15.58 3.58 -6.36
N LEU A 34 -14.58 3.29 -5.52
CA LEU A 34 -13.19 3.64 -5.77
C LEU A 34 -12.54 2.63 -6.72
N SER A 35 -11.66 3.13 -7.60
CA SER A 35 -10.74 2.26 -8.31
C SER A 35 -9.76 1.61 -7.34
N LEU A 36 -9.14 0.50 -7.75
CA LEU A 36 -8.07 -0.15 -6.99
C LEU A 36 -6.95 0.85 -6.64
N SER A 37 -6.52 1.67 -7.60
CA SER A 37 -5.49 2.68 -7.37
C SER A 37 -5.93 3.74 -6.36
N GLY A 38 -7.20 4.17 -6.39
CA GLY A 38 -7.75 5.09 -5.40
C GLY A 38 -7.78 4.50 -4.00
N MET A 39 -8.19 3.23 -3.88
CA MET A 39 -8.20 2.51 -2.61
C MET A 39 -6.79 2.32 -2.02
N VAL A 40 -5.82 1.91 -2.85
CA VAL A 40 -4.42 1.77 -2.43
C VAL A 40 -3.83 3.12 -2.02
N MET A 41 -4.16 4.21 -2.74
CA MET A 41 -3.73 5.55 -2.33
C MET A 41 -4.23 5.92 -0.92
N GLN A 42 -5.46 5.57 -0.55
CA GLN A 42 -5.97 5.79 0.80
C GLN A 42 -5.24 4.95 1.86
N ASN A 43 -4.87 3.72 1.51
CA ASN A 43 -4.05 2.88 2.40
C ASN A 43 -2.65 3.43 2.60
N GLU A 44 -2.00 3.91 1.53
CA GLU A 44 -0.68 4.53 1.60
C GLU A 44 -0.72 5.84 2.40
N LEU A 45 -1.77 6.65 2.26
CA LEU A 45 -1.92 7.89 3.03
C LEU A 45 -2.06 7.67 4.55
N ALA A 46 -2.43 6.46 4.99
CA ALA A 46 -2.44 6.11 6.40
C ALA A 46 -1.04 5.75 6.94
N LEU A 47 -0.10 5.46 6.05
CA LEU A 47 1.27 5.04 6.35
C LEU A 47 2.29 6.17 6.10
N HIS A 48 2.08 6.91 5.02
CA HIS A 48 3.01 7.86 4.44
C HIS A 48 2.29 9.16 4.11
N SER A 49 3.01 10.28 4.15
CA SER A 49 2.45 11.54 3.70
C SER A 49 2.29 11.57 2.17
N LYS A 50 1.32 12.36 1.69
CA LYS A 50 1.10 12.53 0.25
C LYS A 50 2.35 12.92 -0.53
N LYS A 51 3.20 13.77 0.06
CA LYS A 51 4.44 14.25 -0.56
C LYS A 51 5.44 13.11 -0.75
N GLU A 52 5.65 12.27 0.27
CA GLU A 52 6.55 11.12 0.18
C GLU A 52 6.10 10.12 -0.89
N ILE A 53 4.77 9.91 -0.98
CA ILE A 53 4.16 9.06 -2.00
C ILE A 53 4.42 9.61 -3.41
N GLU A 54 4.18 10.90 -3.62
CA GLU A 54 4.39 11.56 -4.92
C GLU A 54 5.87 11.57 -5.33
N GLU A 55 6.78 11.83 -4.40
CA GLU A 55 8.23 11.78 -4.65
C GLU A 55 8.71 10.37 -5.00
N TYR A 56 8.22 9.35 -4.28
CA TYR A 56 8.56 7.94 -4.55
C TYR A 56 8.07 7.47 -5.93
N PHE A 57 6.80 7.74 -6.26
CA PHE A 57 6.25 7.33 -7.55
C PHE A 57 6.79 8.19 -8.70
N GLY A 58 7.01 9.49 -8.47
CA GLY A 58 7.60 10.40 -9.46
C GLY A 58 9.03 10.01 -9.81
N SER A 59 9.89 9.74 -8.81
CA SER A 59 11.26 9.27 -9.06
C SER A 59 11.29 7.93 -9.78
N ARG A 60 10.46 6.96 -9.35
CA ARG A 60 10.43 5.64 -9.98
C ARG A 60 9.93 5.67 -11.43
N LEU A 61 8.97 6.54 -11.75
CA LEU A 61 8.53 6.75 -13.14
C LEU A 61 9.59 7.46 -13.98
N ALA A 62 10.33 8.42 -13.42
CA ALA A 62 11.44 9.08 -14.10
C ALA A 62 12.59 8.10 -14.42
N ASP A 63 12.93 7.20 -13.49
CA ASP A 63 13.95 6.16 -13.70
C ASP A 63 13.57 5.19 -14.84
N HIS A 64 12.27 4.88 -14.98
CA HIS A 64 11.77 4.03 -16.07
C HIS A 64 11.57 4.78 -17.39
N ALA A 65 11.33 6.09 -17.36
CA ALA A 65 11.20 6.93 -18.54
C ALA A 65 12.55 7.32 -19.17
N GLY A 66 13.66 7.21 -18.42
CA GLY A 66 15.02 7.46 -18.89
C GLY A 66 15.70 6.32 -19.66
N LEU A 67 14.96 5.27 -20.05
CA LEU A 67 15.47 4.11 -20.79
C LEU A 67 14.91 3.95 -22.22
N TYR A 68 14.41 5.03 -22.82
CA TYR A 68 14.11 5.09 -24.26
C TYR A 68 14.58 6.41 -24.87
#